data_AF-A0A1X6NSC4-F1
#
_entry.id   AF-A0A1X6NSC4-F1
#
_cell.length_a   1.000
_cell.length_b   1.000
_cell.length_c   1.000
_cell.angle_alpha   90.00
_cell.angle_beta   90.00
_cell.angle_gamma   90.00
#
_symmetry.space_group_name_H-M   'P 1'
#
loop_
_entity.id
_entity.type
_entity.pdbx_description
1 polymer ?
#
loop_
_entity_poly.entity_id
_entity_poly.type
_entity_poly.pdbx_seq_one_letter_code
_entity_poly.pdbx_strand_id
1 'polypeptide(L)'
;MACLSLAAVIVLMVAASTLATPAMAGFDLRVRISDVHLGFIDTADPAAAAEAKILVEEGCLAPGGPPLRKLLKFSTTIRNDGDKDLKIGLPPHNRTLRTARWEFCVMDTACNRRGAEPKYECCDMGVTAGCQDTYGSSLACQWIDVTSLGTSADNEEEYMLVVKVNPDNMLGEGDTSNNVARVKVSFADLHKDGLVRPSPEPLESPAPMSYSDREPKCKAWIDKDDEVNPDAPIAREVL
;
A
#
# COMPACT_ATOMS: atom_id res chain seq x y z
N MET A 1 23.60 -69.25 25.01
CA MET A 1 23.73 -69.12 23.55
C MET A 1 22.34 -68.83 22.99
N ALA A 2 22.28 -67.83 22.09
CA ALA A 2 21.10 -67.28 21.40
C ALA A 2 20.13 -66.47 22.27
N CYS A 3 19.60 -65.32 21.86
CA CYS A 3 19.95 -64.32 20.84
C CYS A 3 18.98 -63.16 21.14
N LEU A 4 19.45 -61.95 21.45
CA LEU A 4 18.59 -60.77 21.49
C LEU A 4 18.22 -60.42 20.05
N SER A 5 16.93 -60.47 19.71
CA SER A 5 16.40 -59.81 18.52
C SER A 5 15.57 -58.61 18.98
N LEU A 6 16.17 -57.42 18.92
CA LEU A 6 15.42 -56.16 18.91
C LEU A 6 14.67 -56.09 17.57
N ALA A 7 13.35 -56.32 17.59
CA ALA A 7 12.51 -55.94 16.47
C ALA A 7 12.29 -54.42 16.52
N ALA A 8 13.03 -53.68 15.68
CA ALA A 8 12.77 -52.27 15.45
C ALA A 8 11.46 -52.13 14.65
N VAL A 9 10.42 -51.61 15.30
CA VAL A 9 9.16 -51.23 14.63
C VAL A 9 9.43 -49.93 13.87
N ILE A 10 9.66 -50.03 12.56
CA ILE A 10 9.73 -48.87 11.67
C ILE A 10 8.30 -48.41 11.41
N VAL A 11 7.84 -47.41 12.17
CA VAL A 11 6.61 -46.67 11.85
C VAL A 11 6.94 -45.79 10.65
N LEU A 12 6.51 -46.22 9.46
CA LEU A 12 6.58 -45.42 8.24
C LEU A 12 5.58 -44.26 8.37
N MET A 13 6.06 -43.12 8.89
CA MET A 13 5.35 -41.85 8.78
C MET A 13 5.25 -41.50 7.30
N VAL A 14 4.13 -41.81 6.65
CA VAL A 14 3.79 -41.24 5.36
C VAL A 14 3.53 -39.77 5.61
N ALA A 15 4.52 -38.92 5.33
CA ALA A 15 4.29 -37.49 5.25
C ALA A 15 3.20 -37.28 4.21
N ALA A 16 2.03 -36.81 4.65
CA ALA A 16 1.03 -36.29 3.74
C ALA A 16 1.69 -35.12 3.01
N SER A 17 2.11 -35.36 1.77
CA SER A 17 2.48 -34.30 0.86
C SER A 17 1.29 -33.36 0.78
N THR A 18 1.40 -32.20 1.42
CA THR A 18 0.46 -31.10 1.20
C THR A 18 0.53 -30.80 -0.28
N LEU A 19 -0.46 -31.27 -1.03
CA LEU A 19 -0.67 -30.83 -2.40
C LEU A 19 -0.78 -29.32 -2.31
N ALA A 20 0.22 -28.62 -2.84
CA ALA A 20 0.13 -27.20 -3.07
C ALA A 20 -1.20 -26.98 -3.78
N THR A 21 -2.09 -26.19 -3.17
CA THR A 21 -3.23 -25.62 -3.88
C THR A 21 -2.73 -25.11 -5.22
N PRO A 22 -3.40 -25.44 -6.35
CA PRO A 22 -2.96 -24.93 -7.64
C PRO A 22 -2.81 -23.42 -7.49
N ALA A 23 -1.62 -22.90 -7.78
CA ALA A 23 -1.41 -21.47 -7.83
C ALA A 23 -2.49 -20.92 -8.76
N MET A 24 -3.32 -20.04 -8.23
CA MET A 24 -4.41 -19.44 -8.99
C MET A 24 -3.77 -18.76 -10.21
N ALA A 25 -4.12 -19.19 -11.42
CA ALA A 25 -3.50 -18.66 -12.64
C ALA A 25 -3.87 -17.18 -12.78
N GLY A 26 -2.89 -16.29 -12.78
CA GLY A 26 -3.15 -14.84 -12.76
C GLY A 26 -2.18 -14.05 -11.89
N PHE A 27 -2.43 -12.75 -11.79
CA PHE A 27 -1.80 -11.93 -10.78
C PHE A 27 -2.56 -12.08 -9.45
N ASP A 28 -1.86 -11.90 -8.34
CA ASP A 28 -2.39 -12.02 -6.97
C ASP A 28 -1.71 -10.95 -6.12
N LEU A 29 -2.46 -9.95 -5.65
CA LEU A 29 -1.92 -8.87 -4.86
C LEU A 29 -1.93 -9.27 -3.38
N ARG A 30 -0.85 -8.93 -2.69
CA ARG A 30 -0.75 -9.06 -1.24
C ARG A 30 -0.28 -7.76 -0.66
N VAL A 31 -1.13 -7.17 0.18
CA VAL A 31 -0.81 -5.94 0.89
C VAL A 31 -0.13 -6.23 2.22
N ARG A 32 0.80 -5.36 2.59
CA ARG A 32 1.49 -5.33 3.89
C ARG A 32 1.58 -3.90 4.40
N ILE A 33 1.61 -3.77 5.71
CA ILE A 33 1.79 -2.50 6.42
C ILE A 33 3.14 -2.56 7.14
N SER A 34 3.90 -1.48 7.08
CA SER A 34 5.16 -1.31 7.81
C SER A 34 5.35 0.15 8.23
N ASP A 35 6.39 0.42 9.03
CA ASP A 35 6.79 1.79 9.40
C ASP A 35 5.63 2.66 9.91
N VAL A 36 4.88 2.12 10.87
CA VAL A 36 3.75 2.82 11.48
C VAL A 36 4.27 3.79 12.54
N HIS A 37 3.99 5.08 12.39
CA HIS A 37 4.43 6.10 13.33
C HIS A 37 3.45 7.29 13.38
N LEU A 38 3.54 8.09 14.45
CA LEU A 38 2.66 9.24 14.64
C LEU A 38 3.38 10.51 14.17
N GLY A 39 2.82 11.15 13.14
CA GLY A 39 3.24 12.44 12.64
C GLY A 39 2.26 13.56 13.01
N PHE A 40 2.70 14.80 12.80
CA PHE A 40 1.92 16.00 13.08
C PHE A 40 2.11 17.02 11.97
N ILE A 41 1.06 17.76 11.67
CA ILE A 41 1.13 18.96 10.83
C ILE A 41 0.33 20.07 11.52
N ASP A 42 0.96 21.24 11.70
CA ASP A 42 0.26 22.42 12.20
C ASP A 42 -0.10 23.32 11.02
N THR A 43 -1.38 23.35 10.65
CA THR A 43 -1.86 24.15 9.52
C THR A 43 -1.85 25.65 9.80
N ALA A 44 -1.66 26.07 11.06
CA ALA A 44 -1.47 27.48 11.41
C ALA A 44 0.00 27.91 11.40
N ASP A 45 0.95 26.97 11.36
CA ASP A 45 2.37 27.27 11.19
C ASP A 45 2.63 27.77 9.75
N PRO A 46 3.14 28.99 9.55
CA PRO A 46 3.50 29.50 8.23
C PRO A 46 4.47 28.59 7.45
N ALA A 47 5.33 27.83 8.15
CA ALA A 47 6.26 26.91 7.51
C ALA A 47 5.55 25.70 6.88
N ALA A 48 4.48 25.20 7.51
CA ALA A 48 3.72 24.02 7.06
C ALA A 48 2.44 24.37 6.27
N ALA A 49 2.00 25.63 6.29
CA ALA A 49 0.75 26.08 5.66
C ALA A 49 0.65 25.78 4.16
N ALA A 50 1.78 25.86 3.43
CA ALA A 50 1.80 25.57 1.99
C ALA A 50 1.54 24.09 1.70
N GLU A 51 2.16 23.19 2.45
CA GLU A 51 1.94 21.75 2.36
C GLU A 51 0.53 21.37 2.81
N ALA A 52 0.08 21.90 3.95
CA ALA A 52 -1.27 21.67 4.45
C ALA A 52 -2.33 22.07 3.42
N LYS A 53 -2.12 23.18 2.70
CA LYS A 53 -3.00 23.61 1.62
C LYS A 53 -3.03 22.59 0.47
N ILE A 54 -1.88 22.07 0.04
CA ILE A 54 -1.81 21.03 -1.00
C ILE A 54 -2.57 19.78 -0.55
N LEU A 55 -2.34 19.31 0.69
CA LEU A 55 -3.04 18.14 1.22
C LEU A 55 -4.57 18.33 1.29
N VAL A 56 -5.05 19.55 1.50
CA VAL A 56 -6.48 19.88 1.43
C VAL A 56 -7.00 19.93 0.00
N GLU A 57 -6.25 20.54 -0.92
CA GLU A 57 -6.60 20.61 -2.35
C GLU A 57 -6.63 19.23 -3.01
N GLU A 58 -5.72 18.34 -2.60
CA GLU A 58 -5.65 16.94 -3.01
C GLU A 58 -6.68 16.06 -2.27
N GLY A 59 -7.40 16.59 -1.27
CA GLY A 59 -8.46 15.89 -0.56
C GLY A 59 -8.01 14.91 0.52
N CYS A 60 -6.70 14.81 0.75
CA CYS A 60 -6.11 13.94 1.77
C CYS A 60 -6.37 14.46 3.18
N LEU A 61 -6.35 15.79 3.36
CA LEU A 61 -6.62 16.45 4.63
C LEU A 61 -7.97 17.18 4.58
N ALA A 62 -8.88 16.84 5.49
CA ALA A 62 -10.17 17.52 5.54
C ALA A 62 -10.01 19.02 5.85
N PRO A 63 -10.69 19.94 5.12
CA PRO A 63 -10.67 21.37 5.42
C PRO A 63 -11.42 21.67 6.74
N GLY A 64 -11.03 22.76 7.41
CA GLY A 64 -11.76 23.28 8.58
C GLY A 64 -11.57 22.50 9.89
N GLY A 65 -10.62 21.56 9.95
CA GLY A 65 -10.24 20.88 11.19
C GLY A 65 -9.41 21.76 12.13
N PRO A 66 -9.05 21.25 13.33
CA PRO A 66 -8.11 21.93 14.23
C PRO A 66 -6.76 22.21 13.55
N PRO A 67 -6.06 23.30 13.91
CA PRO A 67 -4.76 23.61 13.30
C PRO A 67 -3.74 22.49 13.43
N LEU A 68 -3.60 21.93 14.63
CA LEU A 68 -2.73 20.78 14.86
C LEU A 68 -3.46 19.49 14.47
N ARG A 69 -2.99 18.85 13.41
CA ARG A 69 -3.49 17.56 12.92
C ARG A 69 -2.52 16.46 13.31
N LYS A 70 -3.08 15.31 13.70
CA LYS A 70 -2.35 14.11 14.10
C LYS A 70 -2.54 13.05 13.03
N LEU A 71 -1.45 12.60 12.43
CA LEU A 71 -1.48 11.74 11.25
C LEU A 71 -0.80 10.43 11.61
N LEU A 72 -1.55 9.31 11.60
CA LEU A 72 -0.95 7.99 11.72
C LEU A 72 -0.39 7.62 10.34
N LYS A 73 0.92 7.77 10.18
CA LYS A 73 1.64 7.50 8.94
C LYS A 73 2.06 6.03 8.91
N PHE A 74 2.04 5.42 7.73
CA PHE A 74 2.40 4.02 7.56
C PHE A 74 2.82 3.76 6.13
N SER A 75 3.78 2.87 5.94
CA SER A 75 4.14 2.39 4.60
C SER A 75 3.19 1.26 4.18
N THR A 76 2.80 1.27 2.91
CA THR A 76 2.04 0.18 2.28
C THR A 76 2.91 -0.48 1.22
N THR A 77 3.07 -1.80 1.29
CA THR A 77 3.69 -2.58 0.22
C THR A 77 2.65 -3.50 -0.39
N ILE A 78 2.49 -3.45 -1.70
CA ILE A 78 1.60 -4.29 -2.49
C ILE A 78 2.48 -5.17 -3.37
N ARG A 79 2.52 -6.47 -3.07
CA ARG A 79 3.32 -7.45 -3.83
C ARG A 79 2.44 -8.22 -4.80
N ASN A 80 2.91 -8.47 -6.01
CA ASN A 80 2.28 -9.45 -6.90
C ASN A 80 2.86 -10.84 -6.65
N ASP A 81 2.12 -11.64 -5.89
CA ASP A 81 2.40 -13.03 -5.56
C ASP A 81 2.00 -14.03 -6.63
N GLY A 82 1.25 -13.59 -7.65
CA GLY A 82 0.79 -14.42 -8.75
C GLY A 82 1.89 -14.86 -9.70
N ASP A 83 1.50 -15.59 -10.75
CA ASP A 83 2.37 -16.08 -11.81
C ASP A 83 2.29 -15.25 -13.10
N LYS A 84 1.32 -14.32 -13.19
CA LYS A 84 1.22 -13.32 -14.25
C LYS A 84 1.39 -11.91 -13.71
N ASP A 85 1.79 -10.99 -14.59
CA ASP A 85 1.87 -9.57 -14.26
C ASP A 85 0.47 -8.97 -14.10
N LEU A 86 0.30 -8.07 -13.13
CA LEU A 86 -0.79 -7.10 -13.17
C LEU A 86 -0.44 -6.08 -14.26
N LYS A 87 -1.29 -5.95 -15.27
CA LYS A 87 -1.16 -4.93 -16.33
C LYS A 87 -2.34 -3.98 -16.24
N ILE A 88 -2.06 -2.73 -15.91
CA ILE A 88 -3.05 -1.64 -15.96
C ILE A 88 -2.87 -0.84 -17.26
N GLY A 89 -1.62 -0.69 -17.71
CA GLY A 89 -1.29 -0.05 -18.98
C GLY A 89 -1.07 1.45 -18.90
N LEU A 90 -1.17 2.10 -20.05
CA LEU A 90 -0.94 3.54 -20.17
C LEU A 90 -2.09 4.34 -19.55
N PRO A 91 -1.80 5.41 -18.80
CA PRO A 91 -2.86 6.29 -18.34
C PRO A 91 -3.47 7.17 -19.43
N PRO A 92 -4.76 7.53 -19.33
CA PRO A 92 -5.35 8.53 -20.21
C PRO A 92 -4.81 9.94 -19.91
N HIS A 93 -4.36 10.67 -20.94
CA HIS A 93 -3.83 12.04 -20.87
C HIS A 93 -4.93 13.10 -21.13
N ASN A 94 -6.10 13.03 -20.45
CA ASN A 94 -7.12 14.08 -20.59
C ASN A 94 -7.24 14.98 -19.36
N ARG A 95 -6.52 16.11 -19.38
CA ARG A 95 -6.48 17.14 -18.32
C ARG A 95 -7.78 17.94 -18.14
N THR A 96 -8.82 17.70 -18.94
CA THR A 96 -10.09 18.43 -18.84
C THR A 96 -11.05 17.87 -17.79
N LEU A 97 -10.76 16.69 -17.24
CA LEU A 97 -11.57 16.02 -16.25
C LEU A 97 -11.18 16.53 -14.84
N ARG A 98 -11.96 17.48 -14.32
CA ARG A 98 -11.72 18.13 -13.01
C ARG A 98 -12.35 17.40 -11.83
N THR A 99 -13.26 16.46 -12.07
CA THR A 99 -14.03 15.70 -11.05
C THR A 99 -13.35 14.41 -10.60
N ALA A 100 -12.11 14.31 -11.00
CA ALA A 100 -11.38 13.11 -11.22
C ALA A 100 -10.43 13.07 -10.00
N ARG A 101 -10.50 12.05 -9.13
CA ARG A 101 -9.61 11.88 -7.96
C ARG A 101 -8.65 10.71 -8.20
N TRP A 102 -7.33 10.96 -8.22
CA TRP A 102 -6.32 9.99 -8.68
C TRP A 102 -5.00 10.23 -7.97
N GLU A 103 -4.50 9.20 -7.31
CA GLU A 103 -3.43 9.38 -6.31
C GLU A 103 -2.32 8.32 -6.40
N PHE A 104 -2.46 7.29 -7.25
CA PHE A 104 -1.57 6.12 -7.20
C PHE A 104 -0.92 5.80 -8.54
N CYS A 105 0.40 5.65 -8.50
CA CYS A 105 1.19 5.14 -9.60
C CYS A 105 1.59 3.70 -9.31
N VAL A 106 1.03 2.76 -10.08
CA VAL A 106 1.32 1.34 -9.88
C VAL A 106 2.57 0.95 -10.68
N MET A 107 3.66 0.66 -9.97
CA MET A 107 4.96 0.36 -10.57
C MET A 107 5.75 -0.72 -9.81
N ASP A 108 6.82 -1.22 -10.45
CA ASP A 108 7.76 -2.15 -9.83
C ASP A 108 8.84 -1.42 -9.01
N THR A 109 8.54 -1.09 -7.75
CA THR A 109 9.51 -0.47 -6.82
C THR A 109 10.65 -1.39 -6.40
N ALA A 110 10.40 -2.71 -6.34
CA ALA A 110 11.41 -3.72 -6.04
C ALA A 110 10.96 -5.11 -6.51
N CYS A 111 11.93 -5.99 -6.79
CA CYS A 111 11.67 -7.38 -7.17
C CYS A 111 12.48 -8.32 -6.30
N ASN A 112 11.79 -9.04 -5.40
CA ASN A 112 12.43 -9.90 -4.40
C ASN A 112 12.37 -11.39 -4.78
N ARG A 113 11.53 -11.77 -5.75
CA ARG A 113 11.46 -13.14 -6.27
C ARG A 113 12.63 -13.38 -7.23
N ARG A 114 13.34 -14.50 -7.06
CA ARG A 114 14.45 -14.88 -7.95
C ARG A 114 13.99 -14.94 -9.41
N GLY A 115 14.67 -14.17 -10.27
CA GLY A 115 14.40 -14.11 -11.71
C GLY A 115 13.25 -13.17 -12.10
N ALA A 116 12.64 -12.47 -11.15
CA ALA A 116 11.73 -11.37 -11.44
C ALA A 116 12.55 -10.09 -11.70
N GLU A 117 12.27 -9.42 -12.81
CA GLU A 117 12.89 -8.15 -13.20
C GLU A 117 11.78 -7.09 -13.34
N PRO A 118 12.05 -5.83 -12.96
CA PRO A 118 11.06 -4.76 -13.04
C PRO A 118 10.71 -4.46 -14.50
N LYS A 119 9.43 -4.19 -14.77
CA LYS A 119 8.90 -3.87 -16.11
C LYS A 119 8.04 -2.61 -16.13
N TYR A 120 7.30 -2.35 -15.05
CA TYR A 120 6.29 -1.29 -15.00
C TYR A 120 6.77 -0.05 -14.27
N GLU A 121 6.32 1.10 -14.76
CA GLU A 121 6.57 2.45 -14.24
C GLU A 121 5.28 3.29 -14.34
N CYS A 122 5.26 4.54 -13.85
CA CYS A 122 4.01 5.33 -13.91
C CYS A 122 3.49 5.61 -15.33
N CYS A 123 4.35 5.45 -16.34
CA CYS A 123 3.98 5.61 -17.75
C CYS A 123 3.37 4.36 -18.37
N ASP A 124 3.66 3.17 -17.85
CA ASP A 124 3.07 1.90 -18.24
C ASP A 124 2.86 1.10 -16.96
N MET A 125 1.66 1.21 -16.40
CA MET A 125 1.40 0.80 -15.02
C MET A 125 1.15 -0.69 -14.90
N GLY A 126 1.62 -1.24 -13.79
CA GLY A 126 1.46 -2.64 -13.47
C GLY A 126 2.37 -3.07 -12.33
N VAL A 127 2.25 -4.34 -11.95
CA VAL A 127 3.17 -5.00 -11.01
C VAL A 127 3.57 -6.34 -11.59
N THR A 128 4.86 -6.49 -11.88
CA THR A 128 5.44 -7.72 -12.42
C THR A 128 5.29 -8.87 -11.43
N ALA A 129 5.02 -10.07 -11.93
CA ALA A 129 4.97 -11.27 -11.09
C ALA A 129 6.26 -11.43 -10.27
N GLY A 130 6.16 -11.37 -8.94
CA GLY A 130 7.31 -11.44 -8.03
C GLY A 130 7.95 -10.10 -7.66
N CYS A 131 7.39 -9.00 -8.17
CA CYS A 131 7.73 -7.63 -7.79
C CYS A 131 6.70 -7.04 -6.85
N GLN A 132 6.97 -5.83 -6.38
CA GLN A 132 6.12 -5.08 -5.45
C GLN A 132 6.11 -3.59 -5.77
N ASP A 133 5.00 -2.95 -5.46
CA ASP A 133 4.84 -1.51 -5.36
C ASP A 133 4.85 -1.08 -3.89
N THR A 134 5.57 -0.02 -3.55
CA THR A 134 5.77 0.42 -2.16
C THR A 134 5.52 1.91 -2.01
N TYR A 135 4.49 2.25 -1.25
CA TYR A 135 4.17 3.61 -0.85
C TYR A 135 4.71 3.85 0.56
N GLY A 136 5.82 4.59 0.65
CA GLY A 136 6.44 4.90 1.93
C GLY A 136 5.62 5.88 2.77
N SER A 137 5.62 5.71 4.09
CA SER A 137 4.99 6.57 5.11
C SER A 137 5.32 8.07 4.99
N SER A 138 6.40 8.38 4.28
CA SER A 138 6.89 9.72 4.06
C SER A 138 6.23 10.40 2.84
N LEU A 139 5.50 9.67 2.00
CA LEU A 139 4.74 10.22 0.88
C LEU A 139 3.59 11.11 1.38
N ALA A 140 3.21 12.09 0.55
CA ALA A 140 1.98 12.84 0.76
C ALA A 140 0.78 11.88 0.79
N CYS A 141 -0.22 12.19 1.61
CA CYS A 141 -1.46 11.40 1.75
C CYS A 141 -1.30 9.97 2.30
N GLN A 142 -0.07 9.50 2.58
CA GLN A 142 0.19 8.14 3.04
C GLN A 142 0.04 8.01 4.57
N TRP A 143 -1.17 8.32 5.05
CA TRP A 143 -1.54 8.35 6.46
C TRP A 143 -3.07 8.33 6.64
N ILE A 144 -3.53 8.13 7.88
CA ILE A 144 -4.92 8.43 8.28
C ILE A 144 -4.95 9.52 9.35
N ASP A 145 -5.95 10.39 9.28
CA ASP A 145 -6.16 11.43 10.28
C ASP A 145 -6.72 10.81 11.56
N VAL A 146 -5.96 10.93 12.65
CA VAL A 146 -6.29 10.44 13.99
C VAL A 146 -6.43 11.58 15.00
N THR A 147 -6.66 12.81 14.51
CA THR A 147 -6.75 14.02 15.35
C THR A 147 -7.81 13.90 16.43
N SER A 148 -8.92 13.22 16.13
CA SER A 148 -10.03 12.98 17.07
C SER A 148 -9.77 11.87 18.09
N LEU A 149 -8.67 11.10 17.97
CA LEU A 149 -8.34 10.00 18.87
C LEU A 149 -7.46 10.46 20.04
N GLY A 150 -7.55 9.72 21.14
CA GLY A 150 -6.65 9.83 22.29
C GLY A 150 -5.26 9.31 21.92
N THR A 151 -4.42 10.13 21.31
CA THR A 151 -3.09 9.69 20.88
C THR A 151 -2.00 9.90 21.93
N SER A 152 -2.34 10.02 23.22
CA SER A 152 -1.37 10.29 24.27
C SER A 152 -0.66 9.01 24.73
N ALA A 153 0.52 9.17 25.36
CA ALA A 153 1.32 8.04 25.83
C ALA A 153 0.65 7.21 26.93
N ASP A 154 -0.31 7.80 27.64
CA ASP A 154 -1.13 7.16 28.67
C ASP A 154 -2.42 6.54 28.13
N ASN A 155 -2.71 6.65 26.82
CA ASN A 155 -3.82 5.92 26.24
C ASN A 155 -3.48 4.43 26.07
N GLU A 156 -4.18 3.58 26.82
CA GLU A 156 -4.06 2.12 26.77
C GLU A 156 -4.96 1.46 25.70
N GLU A 157 -5.77 2.23 24.97
CA GLU A 157 -6.62 1.69 23.92
C GLU A 157 -5.82 1.09 22.76
N GLU A 158 -6.22 -0.11 22.35
CA GLU A 158 -5.71 -0.77 21.14
C GLU A 158 -6.63 -0.50 19.94
N TYR A 159 -6.03 -0.06 18.84
CA TYR A 159 -6.69 0.14 17.56
C TYR A 159 -6.22 -0.91 16.54
N MET A 160 -7.00 -1.12 15.49
CA MET A 160 -6.62 -1.96 14.35
C MET A 160 -6.53 -1.10 13.09
N LEU A 161 -5.32 -0.86 12.61
CA LEU A 161 -5.11 -0.29 11.27
C LEU A 161 -5.37 -1.39 10.24
N VAL A 162 -6.24 -1.10 9.28
CA VAL A 162 -6.64 -2.03 8.21
C VAL A 162 -6.38 -1.36 6.87
N VAL A 163 -5.61 -2.02 6.02
CA VAL A 163 -5.38 -1.58 4.64
C VAL A 163 -5.86 -2.69 3.73
N LYS A 164 -6.67 -2.35 2.72
CA LYS A 164 -7.17 -3.29 1.72
C LYS A 164 -6.71 -2.85 0.33
N VAL A 165 -6.08 -3.74 -0.42
CA VAL A 165 -5.78 -3.55 -1.84
C VAL A 165 -6.94 -4.09 -2.68
N ASN A 166 -7.21 -3.46 -3.83
CA ASN A 166 -8.31 -3.84 -4.73
C ASN A 166 -9.63 -4.16 -3.98
N PRO A 167 -10.14 -3.22 -3.17
CA PRO A 167 -11.20 -3.50 -2.21
C PRO A 167 -12.51 -3.95 -2.83
N ASP A 168 -12.81 -3.49 -4.04
CA ASP A 168 -14.04 -3.80 -4.78
C ASP A 168 -13.84 -4.90 -5.83
N ASN A 169 -12.67 -5.54 -5.85
CA ASN A 169 -12.28 -6.56 -6.82
C ASN A 169 -12.45 -6.13 -8.29
N MET A 170 -12.15 -4.88 -8.60
CA MET A 170 -12.28 -4.34 -9.96
C MET A 170 -11.18 -4.82 -10.91
N LEU A 171 -10.04 -5.28 -10.38
CA LEU A 171 -8.93 -5.76 -11.20
C LEU A 171 -9.10 -7.22 -11.64
N GLY A 172 -10.01 -7.99 -11.04
CA GLY A 172 -10.24 -9.40 -11.40
C GLY A 172 -9.16 -10.35 -10.87
N GLU A 173 -8.79 -10.21 -9.59
CA GLU A 173 -7.81 -11.07 -8.94
C GLU A 173 -8.36 -12.46 -8.64
N GLY A 174 -7.51 -13.47 -8.76
CA GLY A 174 -7.91 -14.85 -8.53
C GLY A 174 -8.06 -15.21 -7.04
N ASP A 175 -7.17 -14.71 -6.18
CA ASP A 175 -7.30 -14.77 -4.72
C ASP A 175 -7.47 -13.34 -4.20
N THR A 176 -8.50 -13.11 -3.38
CA THR A 176 -8.76 -11.81 -2.74
C THR A 176 -8.75 -11.92 -1.21
N SER A 177 -8.51 -13.12 -0.68
CA SER A 177 -8.52 -13.39 0.77
C SER A 177 -7.32 -12.78 1.49
N ASN A 178 -6.24 -12.56 0.76
CA ASN A 178 -4.97 -11.95 1.16
C ASN A 178 -4.86 -10.46 0.82
N ASN A 179 -5.94 -9.84 0.30
CA ASN A 179 -5.97 -8.43 -0.07
C ASN A 179 -6.11 -7.48 1.14
N VAL A 180 -6.07 -7.99 2.38
CA VAL A 180 -6.24 -7.20 3.60
C VAL A 180 -5.06 -7.38 4.54
N ALA A 181 -4.41 -6.29 4.90
CA ALA A 181 -3.43 -6.22 5.97
C ALA A 181 -4.04 -5.60 7.22
N ARG A 182 -3.63 -6.11 8.39
CA ARG A 182 -4.09 -5.65 9.69
C ARG A 182 -2.91 -5.53 10.64
N VAL A 183 -2.77 -4.39 11.29
CA VAL A 183 -1.74 -4.15 12.32
C VAL A 183 -2.40 -3.55 13.55
N LYS A 184 -2.05 -4.10 14.73
CA LYS A 184 -2.44 -3.50 16.02
C LYS A 184 -1.67 -2.20 16.22
N VAL A 185 -2.36 -1.16 16.65
CA VAL A 185 -1.79 0.15 16.93
C VAL A 185 -2.12 0.52 18.37
N SER A 186 -1.06 0.72 19.16
CA SER A 186 -1.10 1.23 20.53
C SER A 186 -0.34 2.55 20.53
N PHE A 187 -1.01 3.65 20.86
CA PHE A 187 -0.33 4.94 20.92
C PHE A 187 0.68 4.98 22.06
N ALA A 188 0.42 4.32 23.18
CA ALA A 188 1.40 4.15 24.25
C ALA A 188 2.70 3.51 23.74
N ASP A 189 2.62 2.48 22.90
CA ASP A 189 3.81 1.79 22.38
C ASP A 189 4.57 2.65 21.36
N LEU A 190 3.86 3.37 20.48
CA LEU A 190 4.50 4.33 19.57
C LEU A 190 5.32 5.39 20.31
N HIS A 191 4.90 5.81 21.51
CA HIS A 191 5.67 6.75 22.34
C HIS A 191 6.92 6.10 22.95
N LYS A 192 6.82 4.85 23.41
CA LYS A 192 7.96 4.11 23.99
C LYS A 192 9.07 3.88 22.96
N ASP A 193 8.68 3.60 21.72
CA ASP A 193 9.61 3.36 20.62
C ASP A 193 10.19 4.67 20.02
N GLY A 194 9.79 5.84 20.53
CA GLY A 194 10.22 7.13 20.03
C GLY A 194 9.69 7.46 18.63
N LEU A 195 8.60 6.79 18.22
CA LEU A 195 7.94 6.99 16.93
C LEU A 195 6.91 8.14 16.97
N VAL A 196 6.76 8.79 18.12
CA VAL A 196 5.97 10.02 18.24
C VAL A 196 6.90 11.22 18.34
N ARG A 197 6.92 12.03 17.28
CA ARG A 197 7.70 13.28 17.24
C ARG A 197 6.83 14.37 16.63
N PRO A 198 6.61 15.50 17.31
CA PRO A 198 6.15 16.71 16.64
C PRO A 198 7.14 16.97 15.50
N SER A 199 6.67 17.05 14.25
CA SER A 199 7.56 17.35 13.12
C SER A 199 8.23 18.70 13.42
N PRO A 200 9.55 18.74 13.72
CA PRO A 200 10.22 19.99 14.07
C PRO A 200 10.58 20.81 12.82
N GLU A 201 10.40 20.22 11.65
CA GLU A 201 10.59 20.82 10.34
C GLU A 201 9.22 20.82 9.65
N PRO A 202 8.90 21.81 8.78
CA PRO A 202 7.82 21.61 7.80
C PRO A 202 8.12 20.25 7.20
N LEU A 203 7.14 19.32 7.17
CA LEU A 203 7.41 17.95 6.71
C LEU A 203 8.14 18.14 5.38
N GLU A 204 9.45 17.89 5.37
CA GLU A 204 10.17 17.95 4.12
C GLU A 204 9.55 16.78 3.40
N SER A 205 8.67 17.11 2.45
CA SER A 205 8.26 16.19 1.44
C SER A 205 9.55 15.54 1.00
N PRO A 206 9.78 14.23 1.25
CA PRO A 206 10.81 13.56 0.47
C PRO A 206 10.35 13.80 -0.94
N ALA A 207 11.14 14.60 -1.68
CA ALA A 207 10.77 15.29 -2.91
C ALA A 207 9.50 14.70 -3.53
N PRO A 208 8.40 15.46 -3.63
CA PRO A 208 7.05 14.96 -3.91
C PRO A 208 7.17 13.91 -4.99
N MET A 209 7.10 12.62 -4.61
CA MET A 209 7.56 11.46 -5.40
C MET A 209 8.05 11.91 -6.77
N SER A 210 9.32 12.38 -6.93
CA SER A 210 9.69 13.30 -8.03
C SER A 210 8.98 12.98 -9.36
N TYR A 211 7.82 13.59 -9.55
CA TYR A 211 7.19 13.85 -10.82
C TYR A 211 7.04 15.37 -10.88
N SER A 212 8.20 16.00 -10.66
CA SER A 212 8.60 17.24 -11.28
C SER A 212 7.79 17.48 -12.55
N ASP A 213 7.17 18.66 -12.67
CA ASP A 213 6.65 19.17 -13.96
C ASP A 213 7.78 19.35 -15.01
N ARG A 214 9.02 18.96 -14.70
CA ARG A 214 10.16 18.81 -15.63
C ARG A 214 10.45 17.35 -16.03
N GLU A 215 9.40 16.54 -16.22
CA GLU A 215 9.39 15.16 -16.79
C GLU A 215 9.73 14.04 -15.78
N PRO A 216 9.02 12.88 -15.82
CA PRO A 216 8.37 12.24 -16.98
C PRO A 216 6.90 12.59 -17.23
N LYS A 217 6.50 12.44 -18.51
CA LYS A 217 5.23 12.87 -19.12
C LYS A 217 4.02 11.95 -18.89
N CYS A 218 3.99 11.10 -17.87
CA CYS A 218 2.80 10.29 -17.61
C CYS A 218 2.52 10.14 -16.11
N LYS A 219 1.31 10.55 -15.73
CA LYS A 219 0.68 10.34 -14.43
C LYS A 219 -0.62 9.57 -14.67
N ALA A 220 -0.96 8.65 -13.78
CA ALA A 220 -1.91 7.60 -14.09
C ALA A 220 -3.15 7.49 -13.18
N TRP A 221 -4.26 7.03 -13.79
CA TRP A 221 -5.66 7.23 -13.41
C TRP A 221 -6.38 5.86 -13.43
N ILE A 222 -7.05 5.44 -12.34
CA ILE A 222 -8.01 4.30 -12.32
C ILE A 222 -9.43 4.85 -12.35
N ASP A 223 -10.14 4.72 -13.48
CA ASP A 223 -11.53 5.16 -13.59
C ASP A 223 -12.39 4.15 -12.82
N LYS A 224 -12.97 4.59 -11.69
CA LYS A 224 -13.77 3.71 -10.83
C LYS A 224 -15.12 3.34 -11.47
N ASP A 225 -15.64 4.20 -12.34
CA ASP A 225 -17.04 4.12 -12.77
C ASP A 225 -17.20 3.95 -14.30
N ASP A 226 -16.10 3.91 -15.08
CA ASP A 226 -16.07 3.87 -16.55
C ASP A 226 -16.88 4.99 -17.25
N GLU A 227 -17.50 5.91 -16.51
CA GLU A 227 -18.38 6.95 -17.08
C GLU A 227 -17.61 7.90 -17.99
N VAL A 228 -16.29 7.95 -17.84
CA VAL A 228 -15.44 8.99 -18.43
C VAL A 228 -14.52 8.44 -19.51
N ASN A 229 -14.04 7.19 -19.39
CA ASN A 229 -13.29 6.53 -20.46
C ASN A 229 -13.61 5.02 -20.55
N PRO A 230 -14.72 4.62 -21.18
CA PRO A 230 -15.16 3.23 -21.28
C PRO A 230 -14.21 2.33 -22.09
N ASP A 231 -13.26 2.92 -22.83
CA ASP A 231 -12.27 2.21 -23.67
C ASP A 231 -10.87 2.19 -23.03
N ALA A 232 -10.72 2.54 -21.75
CA ALA A 232 -9.45 2.45 -21.05
C ALA A 232 -8.94 1.00 -21.06
N PRO A 233 -7.64 0.74 -21.36
CA PRO A 233 -7.07 -0.59 -21.52
C PRO A 233 -6.85 -1.30 -20.17
N ILE A 234 -7.83 -1.27 -19.27
CA ILE A 234 -7.91 -2.31 -18.24
C ILE A 234 -8.25 -3.57 -19.03
N ALA A 235 -7.25 -4.44 -19.20
CA ALA A 235 -7.43 -5.71 -19.89
C ALA A 235 -8.47 -6.55 -19.14
N ARG A 236 -9.74 -6.38 -19.50
CA ARG A 236 -10.83 -7.27 -19.12
C ARG A 236 -10.66 -8.54 -19.94
N GLU A 237 -9.86 -9.49 -19.45
CA GLU A 237 -10.04 -10.86 -19.92
C GLU A 237 -11.45 -11.28 -19.48
N VAL A 238 -12.38 -11.18 -20.42
CA VAL A 238 -13.74 -11.72 -20.29
C VAL A 238 -13.57 -13.24 -20.23
N LEU A 239 -13.89 -13.83 -19.08
CA LEU A 239 -14.07 -15.29 -18.94
C LEU A 239 -15.28 -15.77 -19.75
#